data_AF-A0A803NYM8-F1
#
_entry.id   AF-A0A803NYM8-F1
#
_cell.length_a   1.000
_cell.length_b   1.000
_cell.length_c   1.000
_cell.angle_alpha   90.00
_cell.angle_beta   90.00
_cell.angle_gamma   90.00
#
_symmetry.space_group_name_H-M   'P 1'
#
loop_
_entity.id
_entity.type
_entity.pdbx_description
1 polymer ?
#
loop_
_entity_poly.entity_id
_entity_poly.type
_entity_poly.pdbx_seq_one_letter_code
_entity_poly.pdbx_strand_id
1 'polypeptide(L)'
;MDEKVSVTENLLDHKNLEIKRLTNDKKDALAAQFAAEAALRRVHTNQKDDDSLPLASVIAPLEAEIKMYKSEIAALQEDKKALERLTKSKESALLEAERILRSALERALIVEEVQNQNFELRRQIEICQEENRILEKTNRQKVLEVEKLSQTIKELEEVVLAGGAAANAIRDYKRQNEELNEEKRTLERELARAKVSANRIATVVANEWKDENDKVMPVKQWLEERRLMQADMQRLKDKLTVSERTAKAEAQLKEKLKLRLKTLEDGLKQVSSLPTNSPNVFCGSPKTEKSSNILAFLTSTGGLRKRSTSQPRASTFIRGSPFRHTDAEKETAVAELKGEMNLRKKTGLGENTTKKSLWASRSKVVDSGEKENTEMQANNNVNNCDRAVSGEHNGESPNQQQAHTNSDDLVSGFLYDRLQKEVISLRKFCEAKESDLSSKDQEIKTLMKKVDALTKAMEVESKRMKREAAAREKEAASAKFDDNRKSRVNISSKRATKAT
;
A
#
# COMPACT_ATOMS: atom_id res chain seq x y z
N MET A 1 125.15 -133.42 108.70
CA MET A 1 124.33 -132.98 107.55
C MET A 1 123.35 -131.85 107.91
N ASP A 2 123.34 -131.42 109.16
CA ASP A 2 122.10 -131.04 109.86
C ASP A 2 121.82 -129.53 109.78
N GLU A 3 122.88 -128.75 109.59
CA GLU A 3 122.85 -127.29 109.39
C GLU A 3 122.04 -126.88 108.14
N LYS A 4 121.99 -127.73 107.11
CA LYS A 4 121.10 -127.52 105.94
C LYS A 4 119.61 -127.69 106.27
N VAL A 5 119.27 -128.58 107.21
CA VAL A 5 117.88 -128.89 107.55
C VAL A 5 117.23 -127.71 108.27
N SER A 6 117.90 -127.17 109.30
CA SER A 6 117.42 -126.01 110.06
C SER A 6 117.18 -124.77 109.18
N VAL A 7 118.05 -124.49 108.20
CA VAL A 7 117.84 -123.37 107.26
C VAL A 7 116.64 -123.62 106.34
N THR A 8 116.41 -124.86 105.87
CA THR A 8 115.21 -125.18 105.09
C THR A 8 113.92 -125.13 105.91
N GLU A 9 113.96 -125.48 107.19
CA GLU A 9 112.82 -125.46 108.11
C GLU A 9 112.38 -124.02 108.42
N ASN A 10 113.32 -123.15 108.81
CA ASN A 10 113.05 -121.72 109.01
C ASN A 10 112.50 -121.03 107.75
N LEU A 11 112.97 -121.41 106.56
CA LEU A 11 112.43 -120.91 105.29
C LEU A 11 111.00 -121.42 105.00
N LEU A 12 110.67 -122.62 105.47
CA LEU A 12 109.34 -123.22 105.33
C LEU A 12 108.34 -122.51 106.26
N ASP A 13 108.73 -122.23 107.51
CA ASP A 13 107.90 -121.48 108.44
C ASP A 13 107.72 -120.01 108.07
N HIS A 14 108.75 -119.34 107.55
CA HIS A 14 108.59 -118.00 106.99
C HIS A 14 107.57 -118.00 105.82
N LYS A 15 107.62 -119.01 104.94
CA LYS A 15 106.62 -119.19 103.88
C LYS A 15 105.22 -119.51 104.43
N ASN A 16 105.10 -120.31 105.50
CA ASN A 16 103.81 -120.59 106.15
C ASN A 16 103.19 -119.31 106.74
N LEU A 17 104.00 -118.39 107.27
CA LEU A 17 103.56 -117.09 107.77
C LEU A 17 103.15 -116.15 106.61
N GLU A 18 103.93 -116.10 105.52
CA GLU A 18 103.59 -115.31 104.33
C GLU A 18 102.28 -115.81 103.69
N ILE A 19 102.10 -117.14 103.56
CA ILE A 19 100.86 -117.77 103.08
C ILE A 19 99.67 -117.41 103.99
N LYS A 20 99.85 -117.42 105.31
CA LYS A 20 98.80 -117.00 106.26
C LYS A 20 98.44 -115.52 106.08
N ARG A 21 99.42 -114.61 105.92
CA ARG A 21 99.15 -113.19 105.66
C ARG A 21 98.39 -113.00 104.35
N LEU A 22 98.91 -113.53 103.24
CA LEU A 22 98.26 -113.46 101.93
C LEU A 22 96.84 -114.08 101.90
N THR A 23 96.59 -115.10 102.73
CA THR A 23 95.25 -115.68 102.90
C THR A 23 94.30 -114.75 103.66
N ASN A 24 94.80 -113.91 104.56
CA ASN A 24 93.99 -112.89 105.22
C ASN A 24 93.81 -111.66 104.32
N ASP A 25 94.88 -111.15 103.73
CA ASP A 25 94.88 -110.05 102.75
C ASP A 25 93.84 -110.32 101.63
N LYS A 26 93.73 -111.58 101.16
CA LYS A 26 92.71 -112.02 100.19
C LYS A 26 91.27 -111.99 100.72
N LYS A 27 91.03 -112.33 102.00
CA LYS A 27 89.69 -112.24 102.61
C LYS A 27 89.26 -110.79 102.76
N ASP A 28 90.19 -109.94 103.20
CA ASP A 28 89.93 -108.52 103.43
C ASP A 28 89.67 -107.80 102.09
N ALA A 29 90.40 -108.17 101.02
CA ALA A 29 90.12 -107.71 99.66
C ALA A 29 88.74 -108.15 99.14
N LEU A 30 88.31 -109.39 99.40
CA LEU A 30 86.96 -109.87 99.03
C LEU A 30 85.87 -109.16 99.83
N ALA A 31 86.09 -108.89 101.12
CA ALA A 31 85.17 -108.11 101.95
C ALA A 31 85.03 -106.67 101.43
N ALA A 32 86.15 -106.04 101.03
CA ALA A 32 86.15 -104.71 100.39
C ALA A 32 85.41 -104.72 99.04
N GLN A 33 85.57 -105.77 98.22
CA GLN A 33 84.82 -105.92 96.97
C GLN A 33 83.30 -105.99 97.22
N PHE A 34 82.84 -106.84 98.14
CA PHE A 34 81.41 -106.92 98.49
C PHE A 34 80.86 -105.60 99.07
N ALA A 35 81.66 -104.87 99.85
CA ALA A 35 81.28 -103.55 100.37
C ALA A 35 81.12 -102.51 99.24
N ALA A 36 82.03 -102.49 98.26
CA ALA A 36 81.96 -101.60 97.10
C ALA A 36 80.74 -101.94 96.20
N GLU A 37 80.48 -103.22 95.97
CA GLU A 37 79.32 -103.67 95.17
C GLU A 37 77.99 -103.36 95.87
N ALA A 38 77.94 -103.45 97.21
CA ALA A 38 76.80 -103.02 98.01
C ALA A 38 76.59 -101.49 97.97
N ALA A 39 77.68 -100.70 97.94
CA ALA A 39 77.60 -99.25 97.78
C ALA A 39 77.05 -98.86 96.39
N LEU A 40 77.53 -99.48 95.31
CA LEU A 40 77.02 -99.26 93.96
C LEU A 40 75.53 -99.62 93.82
N ARG A 41 75.08 -100.74 94.42
CA ARG A 41 73.65 -101.07 94.45
C ARG A 41 72.82 -100.00 95.15
N ARG A 42 73.29 -99.44 96.28
CA ARG A 42 72.60 -98.36 97.00
C ARG A 42 72.52 -97.07 96.17
N VAL A 43 73.59 -96.70 95.46
CA VAL A 43 73.55 -95.55 94.55
C VAL A 43 72.51 -95.78 93.44
N HIS A 44 72.47 -96.97 92.83
CA HIS A 44 71.50 -97.29 91.78
C HIS A 44 70.05 -97.47 92.26
N THR A 45 69.79 -97.78 93.54
CA THR A 45 68.42 -97.71 94.09
C THR A 45 68.03 -96.26 94.36
N ASN A 46 68.88 -95.48 95.02
CA ASN A 46 68.59 -94.09 95.32
C ASN A 46 68.33 -93.26 94.05
N GLN A 47 69.06 -93.55 92.96
CA GLN A 47 68.86 -92.91 91.65
C GLN A 47 67.61 -93.39 90.88
N LYS A 48 66.85 -94.37 91.40
CA LYS A 48 65.50 -94.72 90.92
C LYS A 48 64.40 -94.06 91.73
N ASP A 49 64.70 -93.69 92.97
CA ASP A 49 63.78 -93.01 93.88
C ASP A 49 63.93 -91.46 93.78
N ASP A 50 64.87 -90.96 92.96
CA ASP A 50 64.90 -89.57 92.50
C ASP A 50 63.63 -89.26 91.67
N ASP A 51 62.82 -88.30 92.13
CA ASP A 51 61.66 -87.70 91.45
C ASP A 51 62.06 -86.89 90.20
N SER A 52 62.78 -87.55 89.29
CA SER A 52 63.06 -87.10 87.94
C SER A 52 61.74 -87.09 87.15
N LEU A 53 61.02 -85.96 87.25
CA LEU A 53 59.76 -85.67 86.56
C LEU A 53 59.79 -86.33 85.16
N PRO A 54 58.91 -87.31 84.89
CA PRO A 54 59.02 -88.12 83.67
C PRO A 54 59.11 -87.19 82.47
N LEU A 55 60.18 -87.31 81.67
CA LEU A 55 60.51 -86.29 80.67
C LEU A 55 59.36 -86.04 79.69
N ALA A 56 58.56 -87.08 79.41
CA ALA A 56 57.30 -87.02 78.68
C ALA A 56 56.26 -86.03 79.25
N SER A 57 56.21 -85.82 80.57
CA SER A 57 55.29 -84.87 81.23
C SER A 57 55.68 -83.41 81.01
N VAL A 58 56.98 -83.13 80.81
CA VAL A 58 57.49 -81.79 80.42
C VAL A 58 57.44 -81.61 78.90
N ILE A 59 57.64 -82.68 78.13
CA ILE A 59 57.59 -82.69 76.67
C ILE A 59 56.15 -82.59 76.12
N ALA A 60 55.18 -83.32 76.69
CA ALA A 60 53.82 -83.40 76.13
C ALA A 60 53.08 -82.04 76.02
N PRO A 61 53.20 -81.09 76.96
CA PRO A 61 52.69 -79.73 76.77
C PRO A 61 53.32 -79.02 75.57
N LEU A 62 54.64 -79.13 75.41
CA LEU A 62 55.38 -78.52 74.29
C LEU A 62 55.02 -79.18 72.95
N GLU A 63 54.81 -80.51 72.92
CA GLU A 63 54.30 -81.21 71.74
C GLU A 63 52.86 -80.80 71.40
N ALA A 64 52.02 -80.54 72.41
CA ALA A 64 50.68 -80.01 72.21
C ALA A 64 50.70 -78.58 71.66
N GLU A 65 51.56 -77.69 72.18
CA GLU A 65 51.77 -76.35 71.64
C GLU A 65 52.29 -76.40 70.19
N ILE A 66 53.31 -77.23 69.91
CA ILE A 66 53.81 -77.45 68.55
C ILE A 66 52.71 -77.96 67.61
N LYS A 67 51.78 -78.81 68.10
CA LYS A 67 50.63 -79.29 67.32
C LYS A 67 49.59 -78.18 67.10
N MET A 68 49.34 -77.33 68.11
CA MET A 68 48.48 -76.15 68.00
C MET A 68 49.04 -75.17 66.96
N TYR A 69 50.30 -74.76 67.07
CA TYR A 69 50.95 -73.87 66.11
C TYR A 69 50.97 -74.46 64.68
N LYS A 70 51.15 -75.78 64.52
CA LYS A 70 51.00 -76.44 63.20
C LYS A 70 49.59 -76.32 62.64
N SER A 71 48.54 -76.40 63.48
CA SER A 71 47.15 -76.22 63.05
C SER A 71 46.82 -74.75 62.74
N GLU A 72 47.36 -73.81 63.51
CA GLU A 72 47.23 -72.37 63.27
C GLU A 72 47.91 -71.96 61.96
N ILE A 73 49.14 -72.45 61.71
CA ILE A 73 49.84 -72.26 60.43
C ILE A 73 49.03 -72.84 59.25
N ALA A 74 48.34 -73.97 59.44
CA ALA A 74 47.48 -74.54 58.40
C ALA A 74 46.24 -73.66 58.11
N ALA A 75 45.59 -73.14 59.15
CA ALA A 75 44.48 -72.20 59.03
C ALA A 75 44.91 -70.89 58.33
N LEU A 76 46.01 -70.28 58.77
CA LEU A 76 46.57 -69.07 58.16
C LEU A 76 46.98 -69.29 56.69
N GLN A 77 47.41 -70.50 56.31
CA GLN A 77 47.65 -70.87 54.91
C GLN A 77 46.37 -71.03 54.09
N GLU A 78 45.25 -71.42 54.70
CA GLU A 78 43.94 -71.45 54.03
C GLU A 78 43.35 -70.04 53.89
N ASP A 79 43.39 -69.23 54.95
CA ASP A 79 42.99 -67.81 54.92
C ASP A 79 43.76 -67.01 53.87
N LYS A 80 45.08 -67.23 53.75
CA LYS A 80 45.88 -66.64 52.67
C LYS A 80 45.36 -67.03 51.29
N LYS A 81 45.02 -68.30 51.06
CA LYS A 81 44.44 -68.78 49.79
C LYS A 81 43.01 -68.26 49.58
N ALA A 82 42.25 -67.98 50.63
CA ALA A 82 40.94 -67.35 50.54
C ALA A 82 41.07 -65.87 50.13
N LEU A 83 42.00 -65.14 50.75
CA LEU A 83 42.36 -63.77 50.36
C LEU A 83 42.85 -63.69 48.90
N GLU A 84 43.74 -64.59 48.47
CA GLU A 84 44.21 -64.61 47.07
C GLU A 84 43.07 -64.85 46.06
N ARG A 85 42.07 -65.69 46.39
CA ARG A 85 40.88 -65.88 45.55
C ARG A 85 39.97 -64.64 45.56
N LEU A 86 39.79 -64.01 46.72
CA LEU A 86 38.99 -62.79 46.88
C LEU A 86 39.60 -61.61 46.11
N THR A 87 40.93 -61.47 46.14
CA THR A 87 41.65 -60.44 45.37
C THR A 87 41.47 -60.68 43.86
N LYS A 88 41.71 -61.89 43.35
CA LYS A 88 41.49 -62.23 41.93
C LYS A 88 40.04 -62.00 41.47
N SER A 89 39.07 -62.32 42.33
CA SER A 89 37.66 -62.03 42.08
C SER A 89 37.40 -60.52 41.96
N LYS A 90 37.90 -59.72 42.91
CA LYS A 90 37.80 -58.24 42.88
C LYS A 90 38.50 -57.63 41.67
N GLU A 91 39.68 -58.11 41.30
CA GLU A 91 40.41 -57.70 40.10
C GLU A 91 39.58 -57.96 38.84
N SER A 92 38.98 -59.15 38.71
CA SER A 92 38.11 -59.48 37.57
C SER A 92 36.85 -58.60 37.50
N ALA A 93 36.23 -58.30 38.65
CA ALA A 93 35.07 -57.43 38.73
C ALA A 93 35.42 -55.96 38.40
N LEU A 94 36.60 -55.48 38.80
CA LEU A 94 37.09 -54.15 38.45
C LEU A 94 37.35 -54.03 36.94
N LEU A 95 37.96 -55.05 36.31
CA LEU A 95 38.17 -55.07 34.84
C LEU A 95 36.86 -55.10 34.05
N GLU A 96 35.82 -55.78 34.57
CA GLU A 96 34.48 -55.76 33.95
C GLU A 96 33.82 -54.38 34.10
N ALA A 97 33.84 -53.79 35.30
CA ALA A 97 33.31 -52.46 35.54
C ALA A 97 34.02 -51.39 34.68
N GLU A 98 35.33 -51.51 34.50
CA GLU A 98 36.12 -50.62 33.63
C GLU A 98 35.74 -50.78 32.15
N ARG A 99 35.44 -51.99 31.68
CA ARG A 99 34.93 -52.23 30.32
C ARG A 99 33.55 -51.62 30.11
N ILE A 100 32.64 -51.82 31.08
CA ILE A 100 31.30 -51.23 31.07
C ILE A 100 31.39 -49.69 31.04
N LEU A 101 32.26 -49.10 31.85
CA LEU A 101 32.47 -47.65 31.92
C LEU A 101 33.04 -47.08 30.61
N ARG A 102 34.04 -47.72 30.00
CA ARG A 102 34.54 -47.32 28.66
C ARG A 102 33.43 -47.34 27.62
N SER A 103 32.65 -48.42 27.58
CA SER A 103 31.55 -48.59 26.62
C SER A 103 30.39 -47.61 26.87
N ALA A 104 30.16 -47.19 28.11
CA ALA A 104 29.20 -46.14 28.45
C ALA A 104 29.69 -44.75 28.02
N LEU A 105 30.97 -44.44 28.20
CA LEU A 105 31.61 -43.20 27.77
C LEU A 105 31.57 -43.05 26.24
N GLU A 106 31.90 -44.11 25.51
CA GLU A 106 31.82 -44.15 24.04
C GLU A 106 30.39 -43.87 23.53
N ARG A 107 29.36 -44.48 24.14
CA ARG A 107 27.95 -44.18 23.84
C ARG A 107 27.59 -42.72 24.16
N ALA A 108 28.10 -42.16 25.26
CA ALA A 108 27.81 -40.77 25.63
C ALA A 108 28.37 -39.78 24.59
N LEU A 109 29.61 -39.99 24.12
CA LEU A 109 30.21 -39.16 23.06
C LEU A 109 29.44 -39.24 21.73
N ILE A 110 28.96 -40.43 21.35
CA ILE A 110 28.12 -40.60 20.16
C ILE A 110 26.78 -39.86 20.31
N VAL A 111 26.17 -39.87 21.49
CA VAL A 111 24.93 -39.13 21.77
C VAL A 111 25.17 -37.61 21.73
N GLU A 112 26.28 -37.12 22.28
CA GLU A 112 26.67 -35.70 22.24
C GLU A 112 26.87 -35.22 20.79
N GLU A 113 27.61 -35.96 19.97
CA GLU A 113 27.80 -35.65 18.55
C GLU A 113 26.47 -35.64 17.77
N VAL A 114 25.61 -36.64 17.98
CA VAL A 114 24.28 -36.67 17.35
C VAL A 114 23.38 -35.54 17.84
N GLN A 115 23.50 -35.09 19.10
CA GLN A 115 22.79 -33.92 19.61
C GLN A 115 23.28 -32.62 18.96
N ASN A 116 24.60 -32.45 18.79
CA ASN A 116 25.20 -31.31 18.10
C ASN A 116 24.74 -31.25 16.63
N GLN A 117 24.76 -32.38 15.92
CA GLN A 117 24.23 -32.48 14.55
C GLN A 117 22.73 -32.16 14.48
N ASN A 118 21.92 -32.64 15.43
CA ASN A 118 20.49 -32.32 15.51
C ASN A 118 20.24 -30.82 15.78
N PHE A 119 21.09 -30.16 16.57
CA PHE A 119 20.98 -28.72 16.84
C PHE A 119 21.25 -27.89 15.57
N GLU A 120 22.33 -28.18 14.86
CA GLU A 120 22.68 -27.47 13.63
C GLU A 120 21.67 -27.77 12.49
N LEU A 121 21.13 -28.99 12.38
CA LEU A 121 20.03 -29.29 11.45
C LEU A 121 18.75 -28.51 11.77
N ARG A 122 18.38 -28.37 13.06
CA ARG A 122 17.22 -27.55 13.48
C ARG A 122 17.41 -26.09 13.10
N ARG A 123 18.61 -25.56 13.30
CA ARG A 123 18.99 -24.19 12.92
C ARG A 123 18.95 -23.99 11.39
N GLN A 124 19.40 -24.96 10.61
CA GLN A 124 19.31 -24.89 9.14
C GLN A 124 17.84 -24.93 8.66
N ILE A 125 16.98 -25.71 9.31
CA ILE A 125 15.53 -25.71 9.06
C ILE A 125 14.92 -24.34 9.37
N GLU A 126 15.27 -23.72 10.50
CA GLU A 126 14.82 -22.37 10.88
C GLU A 126 15.26 -21.29 9.87
N ILE A 127 16.52 -21.35 9.42
CA ILE A 127 17.05 -20.46 8.37
C ILE A 127 16.25 -20.64 7.07
N CYS A 128 16.08 -21.87 6.59
CA CYS A 128 15.32 -22.16 5.38
C CYS A 128 13.85 -21.72 5.49
N GLN A 129 13.26 -21.72 6.70
CA GLN A 129 11.90 -21.25 6.93
C GLN A 129 11.79 -19.72 6.81
N GLU A 130 12.69 -18.92 7.40
CA GLU A 130 12.65 -17.47 7.22
C GLU A 130 13.08 -17.05 5.80
N GLU A 131 14.02 -17.77 5.17
CA GLU A 131 14.36 -17.56 3.75
C GLU A 131 13.15 -17.74 2.84
N ASN A 132 12.40 -18.84 2.98
CA ASN A 132 11.14 -19.04 2.25
C ASN A 132 10.12 -17.94 2.58
N ARG A 133 9.98 -17.57 3.85
CA ARG A 133 9.09 -16.48 4.30
C ARG A 133 9.50 -15.11 3.74
N ILE A 134 10.78 -14.87 3.44
CA ILE A 134 11.27 -13.68 2.73
C ILE A 134 10.95 -13.77 1.24
N LEU A 135 11.24 -14.91 0.61
CA LEU A 135 10.93 -15.18 -0.81
C LEU A 135 9.43 -15.03 -1.10
N GLU A 136 8.54 -15.51 -0.22
CA GLU A 136 7.09 -15.31 -0.31
C GLU A 136 6.69 -13.83 -0.31
N LYS A 137 7.23 -13.02 0.62
CA LYS A 137 6.98 -11.57 0.70
C LYS A 137 7.41 -10.89 -0.60
N THR A 138 8.61 -11.20 -1.09
CA THR A 138 9.16 -10.63 -2.33
C THR A 138 8.39 -11.10 -3.57
N ASN A 139 7.98 -12.36 -3.64
CA ASN A 139 7.17 -12.89 -4.74
C ASN A 139 5.79 -12.22 -4.77
N ARG A 140 5.12 -12.11 -3.61
CA ARG A 140 3.84 -11.40 -3.48
C ARG A 140 3.96 -9.92 -3.90
N GLN A 141 5.06 -9.25 -3.59
CA GLN A 141 5.32 -7.89 -4.06
C GLN A 141 5.49 -7.82 -5.59
N LYS A 142 6.23 -8.77 -6.20
CA LYS A 142 6.37 -8.86 -7.66
C LYS A 142 5.05 -9.15 -8.37
N VAL A 143 4.19 -10.01 -7.82
CA VAL A 143 2.84 -10.25 -8.34
C VAL A 143 2.01 -8.97 -8.33
N LEU A 144 2.01 -8.23 -7.21
CA LEU A 144 1.31 -6.93 -7.11
C LEU A 144 1.88 -5.84 -8.06
N GLU A 145 3.12 -5.98 -8.53
CA GLU A 145 3.72 -5.11 -9.54
C GLU A 145 3.29 -5.54 -10.96
N VAL A 146 3.33 -6.84 -11.26
CA VAL A 146 2.83 -7.41 -12.52
C VAL A 146 1.33 -7.15 -12.71
N GLU A 147 0.52 -7.21 -11.65
CA GLU A 147 -0.91 -6.85 -11.67
C GLU A 147 -1.13 -5.38 -12.05
N LYS A 148 -0.33 -4.44 -11.50
CA LYS A 148 -0.39 -3.01 -11.87
C LYS A 148 0.02 -2.79 -13.31
N LEU A 149 1.12 -3.41 -13.76
CA LEU A 149 1.57 -3.30 -15.14
C LEU A 149 0.52 -3.87 -16.11
N SER A 150 -0.09 -5.01 -15.77
CA SER A 150 -1.20 -5.61 -16.52
C SER A 150 -2.44 -4.71 -16.58
N GLN A 151 -2.70 -3.93 -15.54
CA GLN A 151 -3.77 -2.92 -15.54
C GLN A 151 -3.43 -1.73 -16.45
N THR A 152 -2.19 -1.20 -16.38
CA THR A 152 -1.76 -0.11 -17.28
C THR A 152 -1.72 -0.53 -18.75
N ILE A 153 -1.47 -1.81 -19.04
CA ILE A 153 -1.52 -2.35 -20.41
C ILE A 153 -2.97 -2.28 -20.94
N LYS A 154 -3.98 -2.70 -20.17
CA LYS A 154 -5.39 -2.61 -20.57
C LYS A 154 -5.84 -1.17 -20.80
N GLU A 155 -5.43 -0.25 -19.93
CA GLU A 155 -5.73 1.19 -20.07
C GLU A 155 -5.12 1.76 -21.36
N LEU A 156 -3.92 1.30 -21.74
CA LEU A 156 -3.30 1.66 -23.03
C LEU A 156 -3.99 0.99 -24.22
N GLU A 157 -4.43 -0.26 -24.10
CA GLU A 157 -5.20 -0.98 -25.13
C GLU A 157 -6.55 -0.28 -25.42
N GLU A 158 -7.27 0.14 -24.37
CA GLU A 158 -8.50 0.93 -24.48
C GLU A 158 -8.26 2.28 -25.17
N VAL A 159 -7.19 3.00 -24.82
CA VAL A 159 -6.79 4.26 -25.47
C VAL A 159 -6.40 4.04 -26.94
N VAL A 160 -5.73 2.95 -27.28
CA VAL A 160 -5.39 2.59 -28.67
C VAL A 160 -6.64 2.25 -29.49
N LEU A 161 -7.61 1.53 -28.91
CA LEU A 161 -8.89 1.23 -29.55
C LEU A 161 -9.71 2.52 -29.79
N ALA A 162 -9.78 3.41 -28.80
CA ALA A 162 -10.42 4.73 -28.95
C ALA A 162 -9.72 5.60 -30.01
N GLY A 163 -8.38 5.59 -30.05
CA GLY A 163 -7.59 6.25 -31.09
C GLY A 163 -7.85 5.69 -32.49
N GLY A 164 -8.01 4.36 -32.61
CA GLY A 164 -8.42 3.69 -33.85
C GLY A 164 -9.81 4.12 -34.33
N ALA A 165 -10.78 4.23 -33.42
CA ALA A 165 -12.12 4.73 -33.72
C ALA A 165 -12.10 6.20 -34.19
N ALA A 166 -11.35 7.06 -33.50
CA ALA A 166 -11.17 8.46 -33.91
C ALA A 166 -10.49 8.58 -35.28
N ALA A 167 -9.47 7.75 -35.56
CA ALA A 167 -8.79 7.71 -36.86
C ALA A 167 -9.69 7.19 -38.00
N ASN A 168 -10.66 6.31 -37.70
CA ASN A 168 -11.70 5.93 -38.67
C ASN A 168 -12.63 7.10 -38.97
N ALA A 169 -13.18 7.77 -37.94
CA ALA A 169 -14.05 8.93 -38.11
C ALA A 169 -13.38 10.06 -38.90
N ILE A 170 -12.09 10.34 -38.67
CA ILE A 170 -11.31 11.32 -39.46
C ILE A 170 -11.23 10.90 -40.95
N ARG A 171 -11.07 9.60 -41.24
CA ARG A 171 -11.06 9.09 -42.63
C ARG A 171 -12.44 9.19 -43.29
N ASP A 172 -13.52 9.00 -42.56
CA ASP A 172 -14.88 9.13 -43.09
C ASP A 172 -15.28 10.61 -43.31
N TYR A 173 -15.00 11.51 -42.37
CA TYR A 173 -15.17 12.96 -42.58
C TYR A 173 -14.31 13.49 -43.73
N LYS A 174 -13.09 12.97 -43.91
CA LYS A 174 -12.25 13.31 -45.06
C LYS A 174 -12.93 12.90 -46.38
N ARG A 175 -13.50 11.70 -46.45
CA ARG A 175 -14.23 11.21 -47.63
C ARG A 175 -15.45 12.08 -47.94
N GLN A 176 -16.26 12.39 -46.93
CA GLN A 176 -17.41 13.30 -47.07
C GLN A 176 -17.01 14.69 -47.58
N ASN A 177 -15.88 15.23 -47.11
CA ASN A 177 -15.35 16.51 -47.56
C ASN A 177 -14.75 16.44 -48.98
N GLU A 178 -14.28 15.28 -49.42
CA GLU A 178 -13.87 15.05 -50.82
C GLU A 178 -15.10 14.96 -51.75
N GLU A 179 -16.15 14.22 -51.34
CA GLU A 179 -17.46 14.13 -52.00
C GLU A 179 -18.12 15.51 -52.16
N LEU A 180 -18.30 16.26 -51.07
CA LEU A 180 -18.87 17.62 -51.07
C LEU A 180 -18.05 18.63 -51.92
N ASN A 181 -16.73 18.42 -52.03
CA ASN A 181 -15.87 19.24 -52.88
C ASN A 181 -16.04 18.89 -54.37
N GLU A 182 -16.41 17.65 -54.71
CA GLU A 182 -16.79 17.27 -56.07
C GLU A 182 -18.18 17.80 -56.46
N GLU A 183 -19.15 17.73 -55.55
CA GLU A 183 -20.46 18.38 -55.72
C GLU A 183 -20.32 19.91 -55.86
N LYS A 184 -19.49 20.54 -55.04
CA LYS A 184 -19.18 21.97 -55.19
C LYS A 184 -18.62 22.28 -56.57
N ARG A 185 -17.70 21.45 -57.10
CA ARG A 185 -17.15 21.61 -58.45
C ARG A 185 -18.20 21.37 -59.55
N THR A 186 -19.21 20.50 -59.36
CA THR A 186 -20.29 20.35 -60.35
C THR A 186 -21.20 21.59 -60.34
N LEU A 187 -21.63 22.03 -59.16
CA LEU A 187 -22.44 23.24 -58.99
C LEU A 187 -21.74 24.51 -59.49
N GLU A 188 -20.42 24.66 -59.29
CA GLU A 188 -19.64 25.78 -59.83
C GLU A 188 -19.63 25.79 -61.37
N ARG A 189 -19.49 24.62 -62.02
CA ARG A 189 -19.57 24.49 -63.48
C ARG A 189 -20.98 24.78 -64.00
N GLU A 190 -22.02 24.34 -63.29
CA GLU A 190 -23.41 24.58 -63.67
C GLU A 190 -23.82 26.04 -63.48
N LEU A 191 -23.41 26.66 -62.39
CA LEU A 191 -23.57 28.10 -62.15
C LEU A 191 -22.82 28.94 -63.21
N ALA A 192 -21.67 28.48 -63.71
CA ALA A 192 -21.00 29.10 -64.85
C ALA A 192 -21.82 28.96 -66.16
N ARG A 193 -22.35 27.76 -66.47
CA ARG A 193 -23.26 27.56 -67.63
C ARG A 193 -24.51 28.43 -67.52
N ALA A 194 -25.12 28.50 -66.33
CA ALA A 194 -26.31 29.29 -66.05
C ALA A 194 -26.05 30.79 -66.23
N LYS A 195 -24.91 31.31 -65.75
CA LYS A 195 -24.47 32.70 -66.01
C LYS A 195 -24.31 32.98 -67.50
N VAL A 196 -23.70 32.09 -68.28
CA VAL A 196 -23.55 32.25 -69.74
C VAL A 196 -24.92 32.24 -70.43
N SER A 197 -25.83 31.34 -70.03
CA SER A 197 -27.20 31.27 -70.57
C SER A 197 -28.00 32.54 -70.22
N ALA A 198 -27.96 32.98 -68.97
CA ALA A 198 -28.62 34.21 -68.51
C ALA A 198 -28.08 35.46 -69.23
N ASN A 199 -26.76 35.58 -69.41
CA ASN A 199 -26.17 36.66 -70.20
C ASN A 199 -26.62 36.62 -71.67
N ARG A 200 -26.73 35.43 -72.28
CA ARG A 200 -27.24 35.27 -73.64
C ARG A 200 -28.71 35.69 -73.75
N ILE A 201 -29.56 35.26 -72.81
CA ILE A 201 -30.97 35.66 -72.75
C ILE A 201 -31.09 37.17 -72.54
N ALA A 202 -30.34 37.75 -71.59
CA ALA A 202 -30.33 39.19 -71.35
C ALA A 202 -29.87 39.99 -72.59
N THR A 203 -28.93 39.45 -73.39
CA THR A 203 -28.50 40.08 -74.65
C THR A 203 -29.60 40.00 -75.72
N VAL A 204 -30.30 38.87 -75.84
CA VAL A 204 -31.44 38.72 -76.75
C VAL A 204 -32.57 39.67 -76.35
N VAL A 205 -32.99 39.67 -75.08
CA VAL A 205 -34.04 40.55 -74.56
C VAL A 205 -33.66 42.03 -74.69
N ALA A 206 -32.39 42.41 -74.49
CA ALA A 206 -31.94 43.78 -74.69
C ALA A 206 -32.01 44.22 -76.17
N ASN A 207 -31.76 43.32 -77.10
CA ASN A 207 -31.95 43.58 -78.54
C ASN A 207 -33.44 43.65 -78.90
N GLU A 208 -34.25 42.70 -78.42
CA GLU A 208 -35.71 42.70 -78.62
C GLU A 208 -36.33 44.01 -78.10
N TRP A 209 -35.99 44.45 -76.87
CA TRP A 209 -36.47 45.73 -76.32
C TRP A 209 -36.00 46.96 -77.10
N LYS A 210 -34.81 46.90 -77.71
CA LYS A 210 -34.34 47.97 -78.60
C LYS A 210 -35.16 48.01 -79.89
N ASP A 211 -35.35 46.87 -80.53
CA ASP A 211 -36.10 46.75 -81.77
C ASP A 211 -37.61 47.02 -81.56
N GLU A 212 -38.16 46.70 -80.39
CA GLU A 212 -39.53 47.06 -79.97
C GLU A 212 -39.67 48.58 -79.76
N ASN A 213 -38.62 49.23 -79.24
CA ASN A 213 -38.60 50.68 -79.02
C ASN A 213 -38.39 51.47 -80.34
N ASP A 214 -37.70 50.90 -81.33
CA ASP A 214 -37.61 51.45 -82.69
C ASP A 214 -38.92 51.28 -83.51
N LYS A 215 -39.91 50.49 -83.03
CA LYS A 215 -41.30 50.48 -83.56
C LYS A 215 -42.15 51.65 -83.06
N VAL A 216 -41.69 52.41 -82.08
CA VAL A 216 -42.41 53.59 -81.57
C VAL A 216 -42.36 54.70 -82.61
N MET A 217 -43.52 55.31 -82.90
CA MET A 217 -43.64 56.38 -83.90
C MET A 217 -42.55 57.46 -83.69
N PRO A 218 -41.68 57.73 -84.68
CA PRO A 218 -40.58 58.68 -84.55
C PRO A 218 -41.03 60.03 -83.97
N VAL A 219 -40.28 60.54 -82.99
CA VAL A 219 -40.64 61.74 -82.20
C VAL A 219 -41.05 62.94 -83.06
N LYS A 220 -40.48 63.09 -84.27
CA LYS A 220 -40.90 64.12 -85.23
C LYS A 220 -42.37 63.95 -85.67
N GLN A 221 -42.77 62.75 -86.10
CA GLN A 221 -44.16 62.45 -86.49
C GLN A 221 -45.11 62.65 -85.30
N TRP A 222 -44.73 62.19 -84.11
CA TRP A 222 -45.52 62.40 -82.89
C TRP A 222 -45.69 63.89 -82.54
N LEU A 223 -44.66 64.71 -82.73
CA LEU A 223 -44.77 66.17 -82.57
C LEU A 223 -45.63 66.82 -83.67
N GLU A 224 -45.57 66.34 -84.91
CA GLU A 224 -46.43 66.76 -86.02
C GLU A 224 -47.92 66.45 -85.72
N GLU A 225 -48.24 65.23 -85.30
CA GLU A 225 -49.59 64.80 -84.90
C GLU A 225 -50.08 65.52 -83.65
N ARG A 226 -49.23 65.69 -82.63
CA ARG A 226 -49.55 66.47 -81.43
C ARG A 226 -49.87 67.92 -81.78
N ARG A 227 -49.16 68.52 -82.74
CA ARG A 227 -49.46 69.88 -83.25
C ARG A 227 -50.80 69.92 -83.98
N LEU A 228 -51.11 68.89 -84.78
CA LEU A 228 -52.39 68.75 -85.47
C LEU A 228 -53.56 68.65 -84.46
N MET A 229 -53.46 67.72 -83.50
CA MET A 229 -54.42 67.56 -82.39
C MET A 229 -54.64 68.88 -81.61
N GLN A 230 -53.58 69.64 -81.37
CA GLN A 230 -53.67 70.90 -80.63
C GLN A 230 -54.33 72.02 -81.45
N ALA A 231 -54.11 72.07 -82.76
CA ALA A 231 -54.83 72.97 -83.68
C ALA A 231 -56.32 72.57 -83.82
N ASP A 232 -56.61 71.27 -83.86
CA ASP A 232 -57.96 70.72 -83.89
C ASP A 232 -58.74 71.04 -82.60
N MET A 233 -58.12 70.89 -81.43
CA MET A 233 -58.69 71.35 -80.16
C MET A 233 -58.97 72.86 -80.16
N GLN A 234 -58.10 73.69 -80.74
CA GLN A 234 -58.37 75.13 -80.81
C GLN A 234 -59.54 75.43 -81.74
N ARG A 235 -59.60 74.82 -82.93
CA ARG A 235 -60.74 74.93 -83.85
C ARG A 235 -62.06 74.49 -83.21
N LEU A 236 -62.04 73.48 -82.34
CA LEU A 236 -63.22 73.04 -81.58
C LEU A 236 -63.62 74.05 -80.49
N LYS A 237 -62.66 74.67 -79.78
CA LYS A 237 -62.95 75.79 -78.86
C LYS A 237 -63.53 76.99 -79.61
N ASP A 238 -62.96 77.36 -80.75
CA ASP A 238 -63.42 78.50 -81.53
C ASP A 238 -64.88 78.28 -81.99
N LYS A 239 -65.18 77.08 -82.52
CA LYS A 239 -66.54 76.64 -82.83
C LYS A 239 -67.47 76.70 -81.61
N LEU A 240 -67.03 76.22 -80.44
CA LEU A 240 -67.82 76.30 -79.20
C LEU A 240 -68.16 77.76 -78.85
N THR A 241 -67.20 78.70 -78.94
CA THR A 241 -67.50 80.12 -78.68
C THR A 241 -68.45 80.73 -79.71
N VAL A 242 -68.49 80.23 -80.95
CA VAL A 242 -69.50 80.64 -81.95
C VAL A 242 -70.87 80.10 -81.54
N SER A 243 -70.98 78.80 -81.24
CA SER A 243 -72.22 78.18 -80.77
C SER A 243 -72.76 78.84 -79.49
N GLU A 244 -71.90 79.23 -78.54
CA GLU A 244 -72.30 79.99 -77.35
C GLU A 244 -72.87 81.37 -77.69
N ARG A 245 -72.27 82.10 -78.64
CA ARG A 245 -72.78 83.41 -79.08
C ARG A 245 -74.13 83.25 -79.78
N THR A 246 -74.26 82.25 -80.65
CA THR A 246 -75.54 81.91 -81.31
C THR A 246 -76.62 81.53 -80.30
N ALA A 247 -76.31 80.67 -79.32
CA ALA A 247 -77.25 80.28 -78.28
C ALA A 247 -77.68 81.47 -77.38
N LYS A 248 -76.75 82.40 -77.07
CA LYS A 248 -77.07 83.64 -76.34
C LYS A 248 -77.97 84.57 -77.17
N ALA A 249 -77.74 84.69 -78.47
CA ALA A 249 -78.62 85.44 -79.37
C ALA A 249 -80.00 84.78 -79.52
N GLU A 250 -80.06 83.45 -79.62
CA GLU A 250 -81.30 82.67 -79.67
C GLU A 250 -82.09 82.80 -78.36
N ALA A 251 -81.43 82.81 -77.19
CA ALA A 251 -82.04 83.05 -75.90
C ALA A 251 -82.65 84.47 -75.80
N GLN A 252 -81.93 85.51 -76.24
CA GLN A 252 -82.47 86.88 -76.32
C GLN A 252 -83.66 86.98 -77.29
N LEU A 253 -83.65 86.22 -78.39
CA LEU A 253 -84.76 86.18 -79.35
C LEU A 253 -85.96 85.44 -78.75
N LYS A 254 -85.74 84.34 -78.01
CA LYS A 254 -86.76 83.63 -77.22
C LYS A 254 -87.36 84.52 -76.13
N GLU A 255 -86.58 85.35 -75.43
CA GLU A 255 -87.13 86.35 -74.50
C GLU A 255 -87.99 87.40 -75.22
N LYS A 256 -87.52 87.96 -76.35
CA LYS A 256 -88.32 88.90 -77.15
C LYS A 256 -89.62 88.29 -77.65
N LEU A 257 -89.63 87.01 -78.03
CA LEU A 257 -90.86 86.28 -78.39
C LEU A 257 -91.75 86.00 -77.17
N LYS A 258 -91.17 85.63 -76.02
CA LYS A 258 -91.91 85.41 -74.76
C LYS A 258 -92.57 86.69 -74.25
N LEU A 259 -91.90 87.84 -74.37
CA LEU A 259 -92.48 89.16 -74.07
C LEU A 259 -93.61 89.51 -75.03
N ARG A 260 -93.46 89.27 -76.34
CA ARG A 260 -94.55 89.46 -77.32
C ARG A 260 -95.76 88.57 -77.04
N LEU A 261 -95.54 87.30 -76.69
CA LEU A 261 -96.59 86.38 -76.25
C LEU A 261 -97.29 86.90 -74.99
N LYS A 262 -96.54 87.38 -74.00
CA LYS A 262 -97.08 88.00 -72.78
C LYS A 262 -97.99 89.21 -73.11
N THR A 263 -97.55 90.10 -73.98
CA THR A 263 -98.37 91.24 -74.44
C THR A 263 -99.64 90.80 -75.18
N LEU A 264 -99.59 89.72 -75.96
CA LEU A 264 -100.78 89.16 -76.62
C LEU A 264 -101.74 88.47 -75.63
N GLU A 265 -101.22 87.71 -74.65
CA GLU A 265 -102.03 87.13 -73.56
C GLU A 265 -102.75 88.21 -72.75
N ASP A 266 -102.06 89.28 -72.39
CA ASP A 266 -102.60 90.35 -71.57
C ASP A 266 -103.56 91.26 -72.36
N GLY A 267 -103.34 91.42 -73.68
CA GLY A 267 -104.31 92.04 -74.59
C GLY A 267 -105.58 91.19 -74.77
N LEU A 268 -105.45 89.86 -74.92
CA LEU A 268 -106.60 88.96 -75.08
C LEU A 268 -107.52 88.95 -73.85
N LYS A 269 -106.96 89.12 -72.65
CA LYS A 269 -107.73 89.27 -71.39
C LYS A 269 -108.58 90.54 -71.32
N GLN A 270 -108.30 91.56 -72.14
CA GLN A 270 -108.99 92.85 -72.12
C GLN A 270 -110.14 92.96 -73.13
N VAL A 271 -110.44 91.91 -73.92
CA VAL A 271 -111.41 91.95 -75.03
C VAL A 271 -112.64 91.02 -74.80
N SER A 272 -112.79 90.47 -73.59
CA SER A 272 -113.87 89.51 -73.26
C SER A 272 -114.91 90.04 -72.24
N SER A 273 -115.27 91.32 -72.33
CA SER A 273 -116.45 91.87 -71.63
C SER A 273 -117.01 93.11 -72.34
N LEU A 274 -118.31 93.10 -72.66
CA LEU A 274 -119.06 94.24 -73.20
C LEU A 274 -120.49 94.17 -72.62
N PRO A 275 -120.92 95.20 -71.89
CA PRO A 275 -121.73 96.32 -72.42
C PRO A 275 -121.07 97.70 -72.15
N THR A 276 -121.46 98.86 -72.72
CA THR A 276 -122.30 99.22 -73.89
C THR A 276 -122.21 100.74 -74.14
N ASN A 277 -122.31 101.18 -75.41
CA ASN A 277 -122.58 102.56 -75.90
C ASN A 277 -121.54 103.70 -75.76
N SER A 278 -121.75 104.71 -76.63
CA SER A 278 -121.10 106.01 -76.87
C SER A 278 -121.50 107.11 -75.85
N PRO A 279 -121.01 108.40 -75.88
CA PRO A 279 -120.32 109.11 -76.99
C PRO A 279 -119.22 110.18 -76.69
N ASN A 280 -118.40 110.47 -77.72
CA ASN A 280 -118.00 111.77 -78.33
C ASN A 280 -117.58 113.05 -77.50
N VAL A 281 -116.79 113.93 -78.17
CA VAL A 281 -116.56 115.40 -77.96
C VAL A 281 -115.40 115.90 -77.05
N PHE A 282 -114.37 116.52 -77.68
CA PHE A 282 -113.41 117.61 -77.26
C PHE A 282 -112.69 117.53 -75.88
N CYS A 283 -111.55 118.18 -75.59
CA CYS A 283 -110.63 119.15 -76.24
C CYS A 283 -109.20 118.86 -75.66
N GLY A 284 -108.03 119.26 -76.17
CA GLY A 284 -107.62 120.11 -77.29
C GLY A 284 -106.08 120.07 -77.45
N SER A 285 -105.54 120.72 -78.48
CA SER A 285 -104.10 120.79 -78.83
C SER A 285 -103.63 122.27 -78.83
N PRO A 286 -102.41 122.71 -79.26
CA PRO A 286 -101.29 122.00 -79.94
C PRO A 286 -99.84 122.50 -79.62
N LYS A 287 -98.86 122.17 -80.50
CA LYS A 287 -97.62 122.93 -80.86
C LYS A 287 -96.42 122.94 -79.86
N THR A 288 -95.12 122.98 -80.24
CA THR A 288 -94.40 122.71 -81.52
C THR A 288 -92.85 122.58 -81.34
N GLU A 289 -92.17 121.93 -82.31
CA GLU A 289 -90.81 122.24 -82.86
C GLU A 289 -89.47 122.15 -82.06
N LYS A 290 -88.43 121.60 -82.74
CA LYS A 290 -86.96 121.95 -82.72
C LYS A 290 -86.16 121.72 -81.41
N SER A 291 -84.81 121.58 -81.37
CA SER A 291 -83.79 121.12 -82.34
C SER A 291 -82.40 120.87 -81.67
N SER A 292 -81.53 120.05 -82.30
CA SER A 292 -80.03 120.14 -82.38
C SER A 292 -79.07 120.05 -81.16
N ASN A 293 -78.08 119.12 -81.29
CA ASN A 293 -76.60 119.25 -81.03
C ASN A 293 -75.92 119.06 -79.63
N ILE A 294 -74.68 118.51 -79.71
CA ILE A 294 -73.38 118.93 -79.08
C ILE A 294 -72.72 118.18 -77.86
N LEU A 295 -71.41 117.87 -78.00
CA LEU A 295 -70.33 117.44 -77.04
C LEU A 295 -70.49 116.08 -76.27
N ALA A 296 -69.49 115.19 -76.05
CA ALA A 296 -68.06 115.21 -75.61
C ALA A 296 -67.89 115.08 -74.06
N PHE A 297 -66.84 114.52 -73.43
CA PHE A 297 -65.38 114.46 -73.72
C PHE A 297 -64.66 113.17 -73.19
N LEU A 298 -63.31 113.13 -73.28
CA LEU A 298 -62.38 112.08 -72.78
C LEU A 298 -61.80 112.37 -71.36
N THR A 299 -60.79 111.58 -70.91
CA THR A 299 -59.88 111.75 -69.72
C THR A 299 -60.40 111.21 -68.37
N SER A 300 -59.59 110.79 -67.37
CA SER A 300 -58.17 110.32 -67.27
C SER A 300 -57.89 109.72 -65.86
N THR A 301 -56.68 109.21 -65.59
CA THR A 301 -56.08 108.78 -64.29
C THR A 301 -56.64 107.47 -63.68
N GLY A 302 -55.89 106.70 -62.86
CA GLY A 302 -54.46 106.77 -62.49
C GLY A 302 -54.17 106.09 -61.14
N GLY A 303 -52.95 105.57 -60.91
CA GLY A 303 -52.50 105.13 -59.57
C GLY A 303 -51.63 103.86 -59.54
N LEU A 304 -50.49 103.93 -58.85
CA LEU A 304 -49.57 102.81 -58.58
C LEU A 304 -49.15 102.82 -57.10
N ARG A 305 -48.56 101.71 -56.62
CA ARG A 305 -47.88 101.44 -55.31
C ARG A 305 -48.69 100.63 -54.28
N LYS A 306 -48.08 99.91 -53.32
CA LYS A 306 -46.85 99.07 -53.17
C LYS A 306 -46.60 98.84 -51.66
N ARG A 307 -45.88 97.75 -51.32
CA ARG A 307 -45.17 97.44 -50.04
C ARG A 307 -45.99 96.67 -48.97
N SER A 308 -45.42 95.82 -48.10
CA SER A 308 -44.30 94.82 -48.16
C SER A 308 -44.20 94.10 -46.77
N THR A 309 -43.23 93.17 -46.62
CA THR A 309 -42.73 92.51 -45.38
C THR A 309 -43.40 91.17 -45.00
N SER A 310 -42.71 90.12 -44.48
CA SER A 310 -41.31 89.97 -44.01
C SER A 310 -40.66 88.62 -44.41
N GLN A 311 -39.33 88.55 -44.29
CA GLN A 311 -38.46 87.34 -44.30
C GLN A 311 -37.59 87.36 -42.99
N PRO A 312 -36.64 86.43 -42.67
CA PRO A 312 -35.79 85.56 -43.51
C PRO A 312 -35.79 84.06 -43.00
N ARG A 313 -34.79 83.17 -43.08
CA ARG A 313 -33.34 83.19 -43.49
C ARG A 313 -32.85 81.83 -44.06
N ALA A 314 -31.57 81.50 -43.86
CA ALA A 314 -30.75 80.43 -44.46
C ALA A 314 -30.22 79.45 -43.35
N SER A 315 -29.33 78.45 -43.55
CA SER A 315 -28.30 78.21 -44.59
C SER A 315 -27.93 76.70 -44.78
N THR A 316 -26.69 76.35 -45.19
CA THR A 316 -26.39 75.18 -46.06
C THR A 316 -25.05 74.46 -45.76
N PHE A 317 -24.93 73.17 -46.16
CA PHE A 317 -23.72 72.29 -46.16
C PHE A 317 -23.31 71.72 -44.77
N ILE A 318 -22.55 70.62 -44.56
CA ILE A 318 -21.44 69.95 -45.30
C ILE A 318 -21.41 68.38 -45.13
N ARG A 319 -21.05 67.66 -46.21
CA ARG A 319 -20.35 66.33 -46.37
C ARG A 319 -20.36 65.24 -45.25
N GLY A 320 -20.68 63.98 -45.61
CA GLY A 320 -20.28 62.77 -44.86
C GLY A 320 -20.72 61.41 -45.46
N SER A 321 -19.91 60.34 -45.29
CA SER A 321 -20.20 58.91 -45.59
C SER A 321 -19.16 58.03 -44.84
N PRO A 322 -19.24 56.67 -44.77
CA PRO A 322 -20.29 55.75 -45.22
C PRO A 322 -20.65 54.63 -44.18
N PHE A 323 -21.59 53.75 -44.57
CA PHE A 323 -21.68 52.31 -44.24
C PHE A 323 -21.96 51.77 -42.80
N ARG A 324 -22.99 50.90 -42.76
CA ARG A 324 -23.13 49.62 -42.00
C ARG A 324 -23.81 49.56 -40.60
N HIS A 325 -24.45 48.40 -40.41
CA HIS A 325 -25.02 47.77 -39.21
C HIS A 325 -26.27 48.37 -38.53
N THR A 326 -27.24 47.47 -38.32
CA THR A 326 -28.29 47.54 -37.30
C THR A 326 -28.54 46.11 -36.80
N ASP A 327 -28.22 45.85 -35.54
CA ASP A 327 -28.53 44.61 -34.84
C ASP A 327 -29.82 44.80 -34.00
N ALA A 328 -30.62 43.75 -33.85
CA ALA A 328 -31.68 43.57 -32.84
C ALA A 328 -32.02 42.06 -32.82
N GLU A 329 -31.68 41.30 -31.78
CA GLU A 329 -32.44 41.09 -30.52
C GLU A 329 -33.77 40.34 -30.74
N LYS A 330 -33.90 39.07 -30.25
CA LYS A 330 -34.54 38.63 -28.97
C LYS A 330 -36.08 38.75 -29.00
N GLU A 331 -36.90 37.88 -28.40
CA GLU A 331 -36.65 36.88 -27.33
C GLU A 331 -37.71 35.73 -27.28
N THR A 332 -37.38 34.63 -26.60
CA THR A 332 -38.25 33.65 -25.87
C THR A 332 -39.58 33.06 -26.40
N ALA A 333 -39.58 31.70 -26.45
CA ALA A 333 -40.43 30.78 -25.64
C ALA A 333 -41.76 30.15 -26.17
N VAL A 334 -41.72 28.80 -26.23
CA VAL A 334 -42.73 27.79 -25.76
C VAL A 334 -44.14 27.72 -26.39
N ALA A 335 -44.43 26.62 -27.10
CA ALA A 335 -45.61 25.75 -26.89
C ALA A 335 -45.57 24.43 -27.72
N GLU A 336 -45.33 23.31 -27.01
CA GLU A 336 -45.92 21.94 -27.06
C GLU A 336 -46.59 21.29 -28.33
N LEU A 337 -46.66 19.94 -28.27
CA LEU A 337 -47.41 18.95 -29.09
C LEU A 337 -46.66 18.29 -30.28
N LYS A 338 -46.87 16.99 -30.61
CA LYS A 338 -47.26 15.78 -29.85
C LYS A 338 -47.00 14.56 -30.77
N GLY A 339 -46.31 13.51 -30.31
CA GLY A 339 -46.04 12.32 -31.13
C GLY A 339 -45.56 11.11 -30.33
N GLU A 340 -46.32 10.02 -30.38
CA GLU A 340 -46.16 8.83 -29.52
C GLU A 340 -45.10 7.84 -30.05
N MET A 341 -44.39 7.16 -29.13
CA MET A 341 -43.55 6.00 -29.47
C MET A 341 -43.87 4.81 -28.55
N ASN A 342 -43.87 3.61 -29.12
CA ASN A 342 -44.25 2.36 -28.47
C ASN A 342 -43.10 1.34 -28.46
N LEU A 343 -43.23 0.28 -27.64
CA LEU A 343 -42.41 -0.95 -27.57
C LEU A 343 -40.97 -0.92 -26.98
N ARG A 344 -40.89 -1.19 -25.67
CA ARG A 344 -40.36 -2.47 -25.09
C ARG A 344 -38.94 -2.98 -25.51
N LYS A 345 -37.96 -2.82 -24.60
CA LYS A 345 -36.92 -3.79 -24.10
C LYS A 345 -35.91 -2.97 -23.25
N LYS A 346 -35.78 -3.15 -21.92
CA LYS A 346 -35.09 -4.20 -21.12
C LYS A 346 -33.55 -4.17 -21.25
N THR A 347 -32.89 -4.14 -20.08
CA THR A 347 -31.42 -4.07 -19.81
C THR A 347 -30.70 -2.82 -20.37
N GLY A 348 -29.76 -2.17 -19.66
CA GLY A 348 -29.34 -2.33 -18.26
C GLY A 348 -27.84 -2.03 -18.04
N LEU A 349 -27.52 -1.30 -16.96
CA LEU A 349 -26.17 -0.85 -16.52
C LEU A 349 -25.58 0.36 -17.28
N GLY A 350 -24.76 1.14 -16.57
CA GLY A 350 -24.26 2.49 -16.91
C GLY A 350 -24.62 3.45 -15.75
N GLU A 351 -23.74 3.76 -14.79
CA GLU A 351 -22.57 4.65 -14.90
C GLU A 351 -23.02 6.10 -15.21
N ASN A 352 -22.85 7.11 -14.36
CA ASN A 352 -21.72 7.44 -13.45
C ASN A 352 -22.23 8.14 -12.15
N THR A 353 -21.37 8.46 -11.16
CA THR A 353 -20.61 9.72 -11.13
C THR A 353 -19.27 9.57 -10.40
N THR A 354 -18.26 10.28 -10.91
CA THR A 354 -16.89 10.28 -10.39
C THR A 354 -16.74 10.95 -9.02
N LYS A 355 -15.89 10.39 -8.15
CA LYS A 355 -14.99 11.18 -7.28
C LYS A 355 -13.77 10.35 -6.84
N LYS A 356 -12.60 10.97 -6.90
CA LYS A 356 -11.29 10.34 -6.64
C LYS A 356 -10.90 10.57 -5.18
N SER A 357 -10.47 9.53 -4.48
CA SER A 357 -9.44 9.63 -3.43
C SER A 357 -8.77 8.27 -3.22
N LEU A 358 -7.53 8.29 -2.74
CA LEU A 358 -6.68 7.11 -2.53
C LEU A 358 -6.47 6.87 -1.03
N TRP A 359 -6.02 5.66 -0.68
CA TRP A 359 -5.55 5.23 0.66
C TRP A 359 -6.58 5.10 1.79
N ALA A 360 -6.99 3.86 2.07
CA ALA A 360 -6.98 3.28 3.43
C ALA A 360 -7.26 1.76 3.35
N SER A 361 -6.44 0.91 3.98
CA SER A 361 -6.70 -0.54 4.07
C SER A 361 -6.09 -1.17 5.32
N ARG A 362 -6.92 -1.26 6.36
CA ARG A 362 -6.85 -2.04 7.61
C ARG A 362 -8.07 -1.62 8.44
N SER A 363 -8.66 -2.42 9.32
CA SER A 363 -8.38 -3.80 9.76
C SER A 363 -9.72 -4.48 10.08
N LYS A 364 -9.79 -5.82 10.03
CA LYS A 364 -10.85 -6.55 10.73
C LYS A 364 -10.29 -7.80 11.37
N VAL A 365 -10.12 -7.74 12.69
CA VAL A 365 -9.78 -8.88 13.54
C VAL A 365 -11.03 -9.72 13.76
N VAL A 366 -10.89 -11.04 13.63
CA VAL A 366 -11.76 -12.05 14.25
C VAL A 366 -10.83 -13.11 14.85
N ASP A 367 -11.23 -13.63 16.00
CA ASP A 367 -10.42 -14.46 16.90
C ASP A 367 -10.71 -15.97 16.71
N SER A 368 -9.70 -16.80 16.94
CA SER A 368 -9.77 -18.26 17.13
C SER A 368 -8.41 -18.75 17.66
N GLY A 369 -8.27 -18.88 18.97
CA GLY A 369 -7.07 -19.44 19.60
C GLY A 369 -7.32 -20.80 20.23
N GLU A 370 -6.55 -21.81 19.85
CA GLU A 370 -6.35 -23.04 20.63
C GLU A 370 -4.87 -23.17 21.00
N LYS A 371 -4.60 -23.72 22.18
CA LYS A 371 -3.25 -23.95 22.72
C LYS A 371 -3.10 -25.39 23.16
N GLU A 372 -1.95 -25.97 22.86
CA GLU A 372 -1.44 -27.16 23.52
C GLU A 372 -0.34 -26.78 24.54
N ASN A 373 0.00 -27.73 25.41
CA ASN A 373 1.07 -27.76 26.43
C ASN A 373 0.68 -27.44 27.88
N THR A 374 0.69 -28.53 28.64
CA THR A 374 0.64 -28.69 30.10
C THR A 374 1.91 -28.14 30.78
N GLU A 375 1.80 -27.52 31.97
CA GLU A 375 2.23 -28.14 33.25
C GLU A 375 2.16 -27.22 34.50
N MET A 376 1.94 -27.88 35.64
CA MET A 376 2.23 -27.56 37.06
C MET A 376 1.91 -26.18 37.70
N GLN A 377 0.89 -26.24 38.58
CA GLN A 377 0.87 -25.78 39.99
C GLN A 377 1.26 -24.33 40.38
N ALA A 378 0.28 -23.60 40.91
CA ALA A 378 0.26 -23.18 42.33
C ALA A 378 -1.17 -22.78 42.77
N ASN A 379 -1.51 -22.97 44.04
CA ASN A 379 -2.84 -22.65 44.59
C ASN A 379 -2.91 -21.19 45.07
N ASN A 380 -4.04 -20.50 44.85
CA ASN A 380 -4.96 -20.27 45.97
C ASN A 380 -6.38 -19.82 45.59
N ASN A 381 -7.31 -20.19 46.48
CA ASN A 381 -8.74 -19.96 46.45
C ASN A 381 -9.10 -18.51 46.85
N VAL A 382 -10.15 -17.93 46.24
CA VAL A 382 -11.28 -17.30 46.98
C VAL A 382 -12.43 -16.95 46.01
N ASN A 383 -13.67 -17.20 46.47
CA ASN A 383 -14.94 -16.85 45.83
C ASN A 383 -15.09 -15.30 45.69
N ASN A 384 -16.03 -14.71 44.94
CA ASN A 384 -17.43 -15.08 44.82
C ASN A 384 -18.12 -14.38 43.63
N CYS A 385 -19.34 -14.79 43.32
CA CYS A 385 -20.22 -14.07 42.39
C CYS A 385 -20.94 -12.88 43.05
N ASP A 386 -21.33 -11.89 42.24
CA ASP A 386 -22.68 -11.31 42.19
C ASP A 386 -22.76 -10.20 41.11
N ARG A 387 -23.90 -9.66 40.65
CA ARG A 387 -25.24 -10.18 40.30
C ARG A 387 -26.13 -8.95 40.04
N ALA A 388 -25.99 -8.39 38.83
CA ALA A 388 -27.07 -7.74 38.07
C ALA A 388 -27.68 -6.40 38.55
N VAL A 389 -28.73 -6.01 37.82
CA VAL A 389 -29.68 -4.90 37.97
C VAL A 389 -29.31 -3.57 37.28
N SER A 390 -30.18 -3.17 36.35
CA SER A 390 -30.18 -1.89 35.64
C SER A 390 -30.68 -0.75 36.53
N GLY A 391 -30.16 0.46 36.31
CA GLY A 391 -30.77 1.72 36.79
C GLY A 391 -30.97 2.66 35.60
N GLU A 392 -32.10 3.36 35.56
CA GLU A 392 -32.54 4.17 34.41
C GLU A 392 -33.09 5.53 34.89
N HIS A 393 -33.32 6.43 33.92
CA HIS A 393 -34.08 7.68 33.98
C HIS A 393 -33.46 8.98 34.56
N ASN A 394 -33.66 10.03 33.76
CA ASN A 394 -33.86 11.46 34.06
C ASN A 394 -32.69 12.40 34.44
N GLY A 395 -32.67 13.52 33.70
CA GLY A 395 -31.89 14.74 33.92
C GLY A 395 -32.38 15.81 32.94
N GLU A 396 -32.98 16.89 33.44
CA GLU A 396 -33.82 17.82 32.67
C GLU A 396 -33.03 18.83 31.80
N SER A 397 -33.72 19.54 30.92
CA SER A 397 -33.18 20.65 30.11
C SER A 397 -34.05 21.90 30.23
N PRO A 398 -33.44 23.11 30.34
CA PRO A 398 -34.12 24.34 29.93
C PRO A 398 -33.27 25.25 29.01
N ASN A 399 -33.58 25.17 27.71
CA ASN A 399 -33.89 26.29 26.81
C ASN A 399 -33.10 27.63 26.91
N GLN A 400 -32.45 28.02 25.80
CA GLN A 400 -32.22 29.43 25.41
C GLN A 400 -32.30 29.59 23.87
N GLN A 401 -32.59 30.80 23.39
CA GLN A 401 -33.00 31.09 22.01
C GLN A 401 -32.13 32.16 21.32
N GLN A 402 -32.00 32.05 19.98
CA GLN A 402 -31.56 33.09 19.01
C GLN A 402 -30.11 33.64 19.24
N ALA A 403 -29.27 33.95 18.25
CA ALA A 403 -29.46 34.46 16.90
C ALA A 403 -28.17 34.28 16.06
N HIS A 404 -28.27 34.52 14.75
CA HIS A 404 -27.23 34.42 13.73
C HIS A 404 -25.81 34.90 14.09
N THR A 405 -24.82 34.04 13.83
CA THR A 405 -23.47 34.45 13.42
C THR A 405 -23.01 33.68 12.17
N ASN A 406 -22.54 34.46 11.20
CA ASN A 406 -21.53 34.25 10.15
C ASN A 406 -21.25 32.85 9.56
N SER A 407 -21.04 32.85 8.24
CA SER A 407 -20.56 31.72 7.43
C SER A 407 -19.04 31.51 7.55
N ASP A 408 -18.58 31.12 8.73
CA ASP A 408 -17.24 30.54 8.94
C ASP A 408 -17.31 29.00 8.87
N ASP A 409 -16.20 28.36 8.48
CA ASP A 409 -16.11 26.92 8.11
C ASP A 409 -16.41 25.96 9.27
N LEU A 410 -17.70 25.69 9.54
CA LEU A 410 -18.17 24.76 10.57
C LEU A 410 -17.97 23.29 10.16
N VAL A 411 -16.70 22.88 10.12
CA VAL A 411 -16.30 21.47 10.14
C VAL A 411 -17.04 20.76 11.27
N SER A 412 -17.89 19.80 10.93
CA SER A 412 -18.84 19.17 11.86
C SER A 412 -18.16 18.71 13.15
N GLY A 413 -18.78 18.98 14.31
CA GLY A 413 -18.25 18.57 15.62
C GLY A 413 -17.92 17.07 15.72
N PHE A 414 -18.67 16.22 15.00
CA PHE A 414 -18.39 14.79 14.88
C PHE A 414 -17.03 14.49 14.22
N LEU A 415 -16.58 15.32 13.27
CA LEU A 415 -15.26 15.22 12.67
C LEU A 415 -14.17 15.65 13.65
N TYR A 416 -14.40 16.69 14.45
CA TYR A 416 -13.51 17.06 15.55
C TYR A 416 -13.42 15.96 16.61
N ASP A 417 -14.55 15.40 17.09
CA ASP A 417 -14.58 14.28 18.03
C ASP A 417 -13.80 13.07 17.50
N ARG A 418 -13.99 12.74 16.21
CA ARG A 418 -13.30 11.63 15.55
C ARG A 418 -11.80 11.89 15.44
N LEU A 419 -11.40 13.08 14.96
CA LEU A 419 -10.01 13.48 14.83
C LEU A 419 -9.32 13.55 16.21
N GLN A 420 -10.00 14.03 17.24
CA GLN A 420 -9.50 14.08 18.61
C GLN A 420 -9.30 12.67 19.19
N LYS A 421 -10.25 11.75 18.98
CA LYS A 421 -10.11 10.33 19.36
C LYS A 421 -8.94 9.67 18.61
N GLU A 422 -8.77 9.95 17.32
CA GLU A 422 -7.70 9.41 16.50
C GLU A 422 -6.32 9.97 16.92
N VAL A 423 -6.21 11.28 17.19
CA VAL A 423 -5.01 11.92 17.75
C VAL A 423 -4.66 11.39 19.14
N ILE A 424 -5.64 11.19 20.03
CA ILE A 424 -5.41 10.59 21.35
C ILE A 424 -4.95 9.13 21.21
N SER A 425 -5.53 8.36 20.29
CA SER A 425 -5.10 6.99 20.02
C SER A 425 -3.69 6.93 19.44
N LEU A 426 -3.33 7.86 18.57
CA LEU A 426 -1.99 7.97 18.00
C LEU A 426 -0.96 8.36 19.06
N ARG A 427 -1.27 9.31 19.96
CA ARG A 427 -0.39 9.66 21.08
C ARG A 427 -0.11 8.46 21.98
N LYS A 428 -1.15 7.74 22.42
CA LYS A 428 -1.01 6.52 23.24
C LYS A 428 -0.22 5.43 22.52
N PHE A 429 -0.40 5.28 21.20
CA PHE A 429 0.38 4.33 20.39
C PHE A 429 1.86 4.74 20.31
N CYS A 430 2.16 6.03 20.13
CA CYS A 430 3.52 6.56 20.18
C CYS A 430 4.16 6.39 21.57
N GLU A 431 3.44 6.70 22.65
CA GLU A 431 3.89 6.52 24.04
C GLU A 431 4.25 5.05 24.34
N ALA A 432 3.42 4.10 23.91
CA ALA A 432 3.72 2.66 24.00
C ALA A 432 4.97 2.30 23.18
N LYS A 433 5.06 2.78 21.94
CA LYS A 433 6.23 2.63 21.06
C LYS A 433 7.53 3.16 21.68
N GLU A 434 7.46 4.30 22.35
CA GLU A 434 8.59 4.92 23.05
C GLU A 434 9.04 4.05 24.23
N SER A 435 8.09 3.51 24.99
CA SER A 435 8.38 2.59 26.09
C SER A 435 9.02 1.27 25.62
N ASP A 436 8.52 0.67 24.52
CA ASP A 436 9.10 -0.51 23.87
C ASP A 436 10.54 -0.26 23.37
N LEU A 437 10.79 0.91 22.77
CA LEU A 437 12.13 1.33 22.34
C LEU A 437 13.06 1.50 23.54
N SER A 438 12.62 2.20 24.59
CA SER A 438 13.41 2.41 25.81
C SER A 438 13.77 1.10 26.54
N SER A 439 12.92 0.07 26.42
CA SER A 439 13.19 -1.27 26.94
C SER A 439 14.27 -1.99 26.13
N LYS A 440 14.19 -1.90 24.79
CA LYS A 440 15.20 -2.49 23.89
C LYS A 440 16.55 -1.79 23.99
N ASP A 441 16.59 -0.47 24.17
CA ASP A 441 17.83 0.26 24.42
C ASP A 441 18.48 -0.15 25.75
N GLN A 442 17.68 -0.45 26.78
CA GLN A 442 18.19 -1.05 28.02
C GLN A 442 18.74 -2.46 27.79
N GLU A 443 18.04 -3.31 27.04
CA GLU A 443 18.51 -4.66 26.67
C GLU A 443 19.85 -4.59 25.91
N ILE A 444 19.93 -3.79 24.84
CA ILE A 444 21.15 -3.52 24.07
C ILE A 444 22.28 -3.06 24.99
N LYS A 445 22.00 -2.14 25.93
CA LYS A 445 22.98 -1.65 26.92
C LYS A 445 23.43 -2.73 27.92
N THR A 446 22.65 -3.80 28.15
CA THR A 446 23.13 -5.00 28.88
C THR A 446 23.93 -5.95 27.97
N LEU A 447 23.54 -6.11 26.71
CA LEU A 447 24.26 -6.95 25.74
C LEU A 447 25.65 -6.39 25.45
N MET A 448 25.80 -5.07 25.26
CA MET A 448 27.10 -4.40 25.14
C MET A 448 28.00 -4.70 26.35
N LYS A 449 27.48 -4.58 27.58
CA LYS A 449 28.23 -4.92 28.81
C LYS A 449 28.63 -6.40 28.87
N LYS A 450 27.79 -7.31 28.39
CA LYS A 450 28.12 -8.75 28.28
C LYS A 450 29.23 -8.98 27.25
N VAL A 451 29.18 -8.32 26.09
CA VAL A 451 30.23 -8.37 25.05
C VAL A 451 31.56 -7.79 25.57
N ASP A 452 31.54 -6.67 26.29
CA ASP A 452 32.74 -6.11 26.93
C ASP A 452 33.35 -7.07 27.96
N ALA A 453 32.51 -7.73 28.77
CA ALA A 453 32.94 -8.71 29.76
C ALA A 453 33.53 -9.96 29.12
N LEU A 454 32.88 -10.51 28.08
CA LEU A 454 33.38 -11.66 27.30
C LEU A 454 34.68 -11.33 26.56
N THR A 455 34.78 -10.14 25.97
CA THR A 455 36.01 -9.66 25.30
C THR A 455 37.18 -9.62 26.29
N LYS A 456 36.96 -9.09 27.50
CA LYS A 456 37.97 -9.05 28.57
C LYS A 456 38.32 -10.45 29.09
N ALA A 457 37.34 -11.34 29.24
CA ALA A 457 37.57 -12.73 29.66
C ALA A 457 38.42 -13.49 28.61
N MET A 458 38.08 -13.36 27.33
CA MET A 458 38.82 -13.93 26.20
C MET A 458 40.23 -13.36 26.08
N GLU A 459 40.44 -12.07 26.36
CA GLU A 459 41.79 -11.48 26.38
C GLU A 459 42.64 -12.04 27.54
N VAL A 460 42.04 -12.22 28.72
CA VAL A 460 42.69 -12.85 29.89
C VAL A 460 42.98 -14.33 29.62
N GLU A 461 42.06 -15.06 28.99
CA GLU A 461 42.25 -16.45 28.57
C GLU A 461 43.37 -16.56 27.54
N SER A 462 43.38 -15.73 26.49
CA SER A 462 44.47 -15.72 25.49
C SER A 462 45.83 -15.45 26.15
N LYS A 463 45.89 -14.53 27.12
CA LYS A 463 47.09 -14.25 27.93
C LYS A 463 47.47 -15.44 28.83
N ARG A 464 46.50 -16.19 29.37
CA ARG A 464 46.74 -17.44 30.12
C ARG A 464 47.27 -18.54 29.19
N MET A 465 46.59 -18.83 28.09
CA MET A 465 46.95 -19.87 27.12
C MET A 465 48.37 -19.67 26.56
N LYS A 466 48.75 -18.41 26.25
CA LYS A 466 50.12 -18.06 25.83
C LYS A 466 51.17 -18.36 26.91
N ARG A 467 50.86 -18.13 28.20
CA ARG A 467 51.74 -18.49 29.32
C ARG A 467 51.80 -20.01 29.53
N GLU A 468 50.66 -20.69 29.38
CA GLU A 468 50.54 -22.15 29.55
C GLU A 468 51.28 -22.91 28.44
N ALA A 469 51.25 -22.41 27.21
CA ALA A 469 52.06 -22.90 26.10
C ALA A 469 53.57 -22.71 26.35
N ALA A 470 53.99 -21.51 26.76
CA ALA A 470 55.39 -21.23 27.11
C ALA A 470 55.88 -22.01 28.35
N ALA A 471 54.97 -22.40 29.25
CA ALA A 471 55.28 -23.31 30.36
C ALA A 471 55.48 -24.75 29.85
N ARG A 472 54.56 -25.29 29.05
CA ARG A 472 54.70 -26.63 28.44
C ARG A 472 55.94 -26.73 27.54
N GLU A 473 56.32 -25.66 26.84
CA GLU A 473 57.56 -25.63 26.05
C GLU A 473 58.81 -25.76 26.94
N LYS A 474 58.85 -25.05 28.08
CA LYS A 474 59.93 -25.16 29.07
C LYS A 474 59.95 -26.53 29.74
N GLU A 475 58.81 -27.12 30.04
CA GLU A 475 58.71 -28.49 30.58
C GLU A 475 59.17 -29.53 29.56
N ALA A 476 58.79 -29.40 28.28
CA ALA A 476 59.26 -30.26 27.20
C ALA A 476 60.77 -30.12 26.93
N ALA A 477 61.32 -28.92 27.05
CA ALA A 477 62.77 -28.69 26.98
C ALA A 477 63.51 -29.30 28.18
N SER A 478 62.95 -29.17 29.40
CA SER A 478 63.47 -29.78 30.63
C SER A 478 63.48 -31.31 30.54
N ALA A 479 62.37 -31.92 30.13
CA ALA A 479 62.24 -33.37 29.96
C ALA A 479 63.28 -33.93 28.96
N LYS A 480 63.48 -33.25 27.81
CA LYS A 480 64.51 -33.60 26.83
C LYS A 480 65.94 -33.53 27.39
N PHE A 481 66.20 -32.63 28.34
CA PHE A 481 67.51 -32.53 28.99
C PHE A 481 67.75 -33.69 29.98
N ASP A 482 66.75 -34.03 30.80
CA ASP A 482 66.88 -35.09 31.81
C ASP A 482 66.92 -36.50 31.19
N ASP A 483 66.19 -36.73 30.10
CA ASP A 483 66.23 -38.00 29.37
C ASP A 483 67.59 -38.23 28.68
N ASN A 484 68.18 -37.15 28.12
CA ASN A 484 69.55 -37.17 27.60
C ASN A 484 70.61 -37.33 28.73
N ARG A 485 70.27 -36.95 29.97
CA ARG A 485 71.12 -37.21 31.14
C ARG A 485 71.12 -38.70 31.52
N LYS A 486 69.96 -39.36 31.46
CA LYS A 486 69.80 -40.82 31.67
C LYS A 486 70.51 -41.64 30.59
N SER A 487 70.40 -41.26 29.31
CA SER A 487 71.09 -41.96 28.21
C SER A 487 72.62 -42.00 28.42
N ARG A 488 73.20 -40.87 28.87
CA ARG A 488 74.65 -40.70 29.05
C ARG A 488 75.24 -41.59 30.16
N VAL A 489 74.49 -41.84 31.23
CA VAL A 489 74.89 -42.74 32.34
C VAL A 489 74.87 -44.21 31.90
N ASN A 490 73.89 -44.61 31.09
CA ASN A 490 73.80 -45.98 30.58
C ASN A 490 74.93 -46.33 29.59
N ILE A 491 75.54 -45.33 28.95
CA ILE A 491 76.67 -45.51 28.02
C ILE A 491 78.01 -45.59 28.76
N SER A 492 78.22 -44.82 29.84
CA SER A 492 79.46 -44.91 30.63
C SER A 492 79.59 -46.25 31.37
N SER A 493 78.49 -46.74 31.95
CA SER A 493 78.45 -48.04 32.65
C SER A 493 78.93 -49.21 31.77
N LYS A 494 78.53 -49.23 30.49
CA LYS A 494 78.91 -50.28 29.52
C LYS A 494 80.36 -50.24 29.04
N ARG A 495 81.17 -49.24 29.43
CA ARG A 495 82.61 -49.19 29.12
C ARG A 495 83.53 -49.75 30.22
N ALA A 496 83.01 -49.98 31.44
CA ALA A 496 83.82 -50.41 32.57
C ALA A 496 84.12 -51.92 32.63
N THR A 497 83.44 -52.74 31.82
CA THR A 497 83.47 -54.22 31.91
C THR A 497 84.27 -54.89 30.79
N LYS A 498 85.20 -54.17 30.15
CA LYS A 498 86.02 -54.72 29.05
C LYS A 498 87.48 -54.24 29.07
N ALA A 499 88.11 -54.38 30.24
CA ALA A 499 89.55 -54.23 30.44
C ALA A 499 90.00 -55.27 31.47
N THR A 500 90.54 -56.39 30.99
CA THR A 500 91.10 -57.51 31.75
C THR A 500 92.10 -58.24 30.85
#